data_AF-A0AA39M0L3-F1
#
_entry.id   AF-A0AA39M0L3-F1
#
_cell.length_a   1.000
_cell.length_b   1.000
_cell.length_c   1.000
_cell.angle_alpha   90.00
_cell.angle_beta   90.00
_cell.angle_gamma   90.00
#
_symmetry.space_group_name_H-M   'P 1'
#
loop_
_entity.id
_entity.type
_entity.pdbx_description
1 polymer ?
#
loop_
_entity_poly.entity_id
_entity_poly.type
_entity_poly.pdbx_seq_one_letter_code
_entity_poly.pdbx_strand_id
1 'polypeptide(L)'
;MPLCYPTYYVGPFDHYNPQYMCCCGSMHARKAAFYAACLAMAVVVLSLIGIAVSFSICGVHSVNVSLGVIAFIGLLCILLMFEGLRKEAEEMLVPPLILSVAFMAVKLMALVIVLVTTVFPNNPVGHYIMSLEYVDGDLTSLRFVCGAIAVVIVLVFAVVTWFMRITFLCYRYFTDLNEYRANLVVGSEVVGA
;
A
#
# COMPACT_ATOMS: atom_id res chain seq x y z
N MET A 1 27.88 -46.62 21.13
CA MET A 1 26.74 -46.03 21.87
C MET A 1 25.93 -45.25 20.85
N PRO A 2 24.70 -45.67 20.51
CA PRO A 2 23.86 -44.88 19.61
C PRO A 2 23.43 -43.60 20.35
N LEU A 3 23.70 -42.45 19.73
CA LEU A 3 23.24 -41.16 20.22
C LEU A 3 21.73 -41.07 19.99
N CYS A 4 20.96 -41.03 21.07
CA CYS A 4 19.54 -40.67 21.02
C CYS A 4 19.47 -39.19 20.64
N TYR A 5 19.28 -38.89 19.36
CA TYR A 5 18.91 -37.54 18.95
C TYR A 5 17.46 -37.29 19.40
N PRO A 6 17.19 -36.18 20.11
CA PRO A 6 15.82 -35.82 20.44
C PRO A 6 15.07 -35.56 19.13
N THR A 7 14.08 -36.41 18.85
CA THR A 7 13.10 -36.15 17.80
C THR A 7 12.28 -34.94 18.22
N TYR A 8 12.63 -33.75 17.70
CA TYR A 8 11.80 -32.57 17.85
C TYR A 8 10.52 -32.78 17.05
N TYR A 9 9.41 -33.04 17.74
CA TYR A 9 8.10 -33.13 17.11
C TYR A 9 7.66 -31.72 16.70
N VAL A 10 7.82 -31.38 15.42
CA VAL A 10 7.31 -30.15 14.85
C VAL A 10 5.80 -30.31 14.66
N GLY A 11 5.00 -29.69 15.54
CA GLY A 11 3.55 -29.68 15.42
C GLY A 11 3.08 -28.96 14.15
N PRO A 12 1.83 -29.19 13.69
CA PRO A 12 1.31 -28.58 12.47
C PRO A 12 1.30 -27.04 12.55
N PHE A 13 1.54 -26.38 11.42
CA PHE A 13 1.47 -24.92 11.33
C PHE A 13 0.05 -24.40 11.63
N ASP A 14 -0.06 -23.48 12.58
CA ASP A 14 -1.34 -22.88 12.96
C ASP A 14 -1.71 -21.71 12.01
N HIS A 15 -2.46 -22.05 10.95
CA HIS A 15 -2.97 -21.07 9.99
C HIS A 15 -3.97 -20.07 10.58
N TYR A 16 -4.59 -20.38 11.72
CA TYR A 16 -5.65 -19.56 12.32
C TYR A 16 -5.15 -18.72 13.50
N ASN A 17 -3.83 -18.66 13.70
CA ASN A 17 -3.24 -17.83 14.72
C ASN A 17 -3.75 -16.38 14.57
N PRO A 18 -4.27 -15.74 15.64
CA PRO A 18 -4.80 -14.37 15.61
C PRO A 18 -3.84 -13.35 14.99
N GLN A 19 -2.54 -13.63 15.01
CA GLN A 19 -1.50 -12.80 14.44
C GLN A 19 -1.54 -12.70 12.90
N TYR A 20 -2.23 -13.63 12.21
CA TYR A 20 -2.45 -13.62 10.76
C TYR A 20 -3.86 -13.16 10.38
N MET A 21 -4.62 -12.63 11.35
CA MET A 21 -5.97 -12.14 11.12
C MET A 21 -6.00 -10.61 11.05
N CYS A 22 -6.86 -10.08 10.18
CA CYS A 22 -7.14 -8.65 10.08
C CYS A 22 -8.62 -8.38 10.43
N CYS A 23 -9.02 -7.10 10.41
CA CYS A 23 -10.40 -6.67 10.67
C CYS A 23 -11.00 -7.27 11.95
N CYS A 24 -10.34 -7.03 13.10
CA CYS A 24 -10.75 -7.55 14.40
C CYS A 24 -10.84 -9.09 14.49
N GLY A 25 -10.00 -9.81 13.74
CA GLY A 25 -9.95 -11.28 13.78
C GLY A 25 -10.88 -11.97 12.78
N SER A 26 -11.65 -11.22 11.99
CA SER A 26 -12.69 -11.78 11.11
C SER A 26 -12.17 -12.36 9.80
N MET A 27 -11.02 -11.92 9.31
CA MET A 27 -10.54 -12.28 7.98
C MET A 27 -9.03 -12.60 7.97
N HIS A 28 -8.70 -13.77 7.43
CA HIS A 28 -7.32 -14.21 7.24
C HIS A 28 -6.56 -13.27 6.28
N ALA A 29 -5.29 -12.97 6.60
CA ALA A 29 -4.47 -12.00 5.89
C ALA A 29 -4.39 -12.25 4.37
N ARG A 30 -4.29 -13.52 3.94
CA ARG A 30 -4.29 -13.87 2.50
C ARG A 30 -5.56 -13.42 1.76
N LYS A 31 -6.74 -13.68 2.33
CA LYS A 31 -8.03 -13.29 1.72
C LYS A 31 -8.18 -11.77 1.73
N ALA A 32 -7.79 -11.13 2.83
CA ALA A 32 -7.77 -9.68 2.96
C ALA A 32 -6.90 -9.02 1.89
N ALA A 33 -5.68 -9.52 1.71
CA ALA A 33 -4.73 -9.03 0.73
C ALA A 33 -5.26 -9.21 -0.70
N PHE A 34 -5.94 -10.32 -0.99
CA PHE A 34 -6.59 -10.53 -2.28
C PHE A 34 -7.67 -9.47 -2.56
N TYR A 35 -8.59 -9.23 -1.62
CA TYR A 35 -9.63 -8.20 -1.80
C TYR A 35 -9.03 -6.79 -1.89
N ALA A 36 -8.00 -6.50 -1.09
CA ALA A 36 -7.28 -5.23 -1.15
C ALA A 36 -6.60 -5.03 -2.51
N ALA A 37 -5.97 -6.06 -3.07
CA ALA A 37 -5.37 -6.03 -4.41
C ALA A 37 -6.43 -5.81 -5.50
N CYS A 38 -7.58 -6.47 -5.43
CA CYS A 38 -8.70 -6.25 -6.36
C CYS A 38 -9.23 -4.82 -6.31
N LEU A 39 -9.41 -4.27 -5.10
CA LEU A 39 -9.85 -2.89 -4.92
C LEU A 39 -8.82 -1.89 -5.47
N ALA A 40 -7.54 -2.09 -5.13
CA ALA A 40 -6.44 -1.29 -5.66
C ALA A 40 -6.38 -1.36 -7.18
N MET A 41 -6.63 -2.54 -7.76
CA MET A 41 -6.67 -2.72 -9.21
C MET A 41 -7.78 -1.88 -9.84
N ALA A 42 -9.00 -1.95 -9.31
CA ALA A 42 -10.12 -1.16 -9.80
C ALA A 42 -9.81 0.35 -9.75
N VAL A 43 -9.24 0.83 -8.64
CA VAL A 43 -8.86 2.25 -8.47
C VAL A 43 -7.79 2.67 -9.48
N VAL A 44 -6.76 1.85 -9.70
CA VAL A 44 -5.70 2.14 -10.68
C VAL A 44 -6.23 2.17 -12.10
N VAL A 45 -7.11 1.23 -12.47
CA VAL A 45 -7.75 1.22 -13.80
C VAL A 45 -8.59 2.48 -14.02
N LEU A 46 -9.43 2.85 -13.05
CA LEU A 46 -10.21 4.09 -13.11
C LEU A 46 -9.31 5.32 -13.21
N SER A 47 -8.18 5.34 -12.49
CA SER A 47 -7.21 6.43 -12.54
C SER A 47 -6.56 6.53 -13.93
N LEU A 48 -6.18 5.41 -14.54
CA LEU A 48 -5.61 5.38 -15.90
C LEU A 48 -6.62 5.85 -16.95
N ILE A 49 -7.90 5.47 -16.82
CA ILE A 49 -8.98 5.98 -17.69
C ILE A 49 -9.12 7.49 -17.53
N GLY A 50 -9.15 7.99 -16.29
CA GLY A 50 -9.23 9.43 -16.02
C GLY A 50 -8.06 10.21 -16.60
N ILE A 51 -6.85 9.68 -16.49
CA ILE A 51 -5.65 10.27 -17.10
C ILE A 51 -5.74 10.25 -18.63
N ALA A 52 -6.21 9.15 -19.24
CA ALA A 52 -6.40 9.05 -20.69
C ALA A 52 -7.43 10.08 -21.21
N VAL A 53 -8.53 10.26 -20.50
CA VAL A 53 -9.53 11.30 -20.81
C VAL A 53 -8.93 12.70 -20.60
N SER A 54 -8.12 12.92 -19.57
CA SER A 54 -7.45 14.22 -19.39
C SER A 54 -6.48 14.53 -20.54
N PHE A 55 -5.77 13.53 -21.08
CA PHE A 55 -4.93 13.71 -22.26
C PHE A 55 -5.72 14.08 -23.51
N SER A 56 -6.94 13.56 -23.69
CA SER A 56 -7.75 13.89 -24.85
C SER A 56 -8.36 15.30 -24.79
N ILE A 57 -8.65 15.80 -23.59
CA ILE A 57 -9.27 17.12 -23.38
C ILE A 57 -8.22 18.23 -23.26
N CYS A 58 -7.22 18.04 -22.41
CA CYS A 58 -6.24 19.07 -22.06
C CYS A 58 -4.91 18.93 -22.82
N GLY A 59 -4.70 17.82 -23.53
CA GLY A 59 -3.43 17.54 -24.20
C GLY A 59 -2.35 17.04 -23.25
N VAL A 60 -1.10 17.05 -23.73
CA VAL A 60 0.04 16.47 -23.02
C VAL A 60 0.65 17.50 -22.07
N HIS A 61 0.26 17.43 -20.80
CA HIS A 61 0.88 18.17 -19.71
C HIS A 61 1.82 17.29 -18.89
N SER A 62 2.92 17.87 -18.39
CA SER A 62 3.92 17.16 -17.57
C SER A 62 3.31 16.51 -16.33
N VAL A 63 2.29 17.12 -15.74
CA VAL A 63 1.54 16.58 -14.59
C VAL A 63 0.83 15.28 -14.97
N ASN A 64 0.12 15.25 -16.10
CA ASN A 64 -0.60 14.05 -16.56
C ASN A 64 0.36 12.91 -16.90
N VAL A 65 1.51 13.22 -17.51
CA VAL A 65 2.57 12.23 -17.77
C VAL A 65 3.11 11.66 -16.46
N SER A 66 3.41 12.53 -15.48
CA SER A 66 3.94 12.11 -14.18
C SER A 66 2.95 11.22 -13.42
N LEU A 67 1.66 11.60 -13.40
CA LEU A 67 0.59 10.80 -12.81
C LEU A 67 0.43 9.45 -13.52
N GLY A 68 0.55 9.43 -14.86
CA GLY A 68 0.52 8.20 -15.65
C GLY A 68 1.64 7.24 -15.30
N VAL A 69 2.88 7.74 -15.17
CA VAL A 69 4.03 6.93 -14.75
C VAL A 69 3.83 6.35 -13.36
N ILE A 70 3.36 7.16 -12.40
CA ILE A 70 3.08 6.70 -11.04
C ILE A 70 2.00 5.62 -11.03
N ALA A 71 0.91 5.82 -11.78
CA ALA A 71 -0.17 4.85 -11.91
C ALA A 71 0.31 3.54 -12.53
N PHE A 72 1.21 3.61 -13.52
CA PHE A 72 1.82 2.43 -14.15
C PHE A 72 2.73 1.66 -13.18
N ILE A 73 3.56 2.33 -12.38
CA ILE A 73 4.36 1.68 -11.33
C ILE A 73 3.43 0.99 -10.31
N GLY A 74 2.36 1.67 -9.91
CA GLY A 74 1.33 1.11 -9.04
C GLY A 74 0.69 -0.15 -9.61
N LEU A 75 0.37 -0.15 -10.91
CA LEU A 75 -0.14 -1.33 -11.63
C LEU A 75 0.84 -2.50 -11.54
N LEU A 76 2.13 -2.27 -11.81
CA LEU A 76 3.14 -3.34 -11.73
C LEU A 76 3.24 -3.92 -10.32
N CYS A 77 3.20 -3.07 -9.28
CA CYS A 77 3.21 -3.53 -7.89
C CYS A 77 1.97 -4.36 -7.52
N ILE A 78 0.79 -4.01 -8.06
CA ILE A 78 -0.44 -4.80 -7.86
C ILE A 78 -0.34 -6.15 -8.57
N LEU A 79 0.21 -6.20 -9.78
CA LEU A 79 0.43 -7.46 -10.50
C LEU A 79 1.43 -8.36 -9.76
N LEU A 80 2.53 -7.80 -9.25
CA LEU A 80 3.47 -8.52 -8.40
C LEU A 80 2.80 -9.04 -7.12
N MET A 81 1.92 -8.26 -6.50
CA MET A 81 1.14 -8.69 -5.34
C MET A 81 0.24 -9.89 -5.69
N PHE A 82 -0.45 -9.89 -6.83
CA PHE A 82 -1.24 -11.05 -7.27
C PHE A 82 -0.39 -12.30 -7.50
N GLU A 83 0.75 -12.15 -8.16
CA GLU A 83 1.71 -13.25 -8.37
C GLU A 83 2.25 -13.78 -7.04
N GLY A 84 2.57 -12.88 -6.09
CA GLY A 84 2.99 -13.24 -4.73
C GLY A 84 1.91 -14.00 -3.97
N LEU A 85 0.65 -13.57 -4.05
CA LEU A 85 -0.49 -14.26 -3.42
C LEU A 85 -0.77 -15.65 -4.03
N ARG A 86 -0.53 -15.80 -5.34
CA ARG A 86 -0.69 -17.07 -6.05
C ARG A 86 0.42 -18.06 -5.72
N LYS A 87 1.67 -17.58 -5.70
CA LYS A 87 2.87 -18.40 -5.46
C LYS A 87 3.20 -18.56 -3.97
N GLU A 88 2.51 -17.85 -3.08
CA GLU A 88 2.86 -17.75 -1.66
C GLU A 88 4.30 -17.28 -1.46
N ALA A 89 4.74 -16.36 -2.33
CA ALA A 89 6.08 -15.79 -2.37
C ALA A 89 6.09 -14.41 -1.70
N GLU A 90 6.64 -14.34 -0.49
CA GLU A 90 6.75 -13.15 0.33
C GLU A 90 7.58 -12.05 -0.32
N GLU A 91 8.62 -12.41 -1.08
CA GLU A 91 9.50 -11.45 -1.77
C GLU A 91 8.73 -10.56 -2.75
N MET A 92 7.68 -11.09 -3.39
CA MET A 92 6.84 -10.34 -4.33
C MET A 92 5.93 -9.32 -3.63
N LEU A 93 5.75 -9.42 -2.31
CA LEU A 93 5.00 -8.45 -1.50
C LEU A 93 5.88 -7.29 -1.01
N VAL A 94 7.21 -7.37 -1.13
CA VAL A 94 8.13 -6.32 -0.70
C VAL A 94 8.01 -5.05 -1.56
N PRO A 95 7.97 -5.10 -2.91
CA PRO A 95 7.79 -3.90 -3.73
C PRO A 95 6.54 -3.06 -3.40
N PRO A 96 5.32 -3.62 -3.29
CA PRO A 96 4.15 -2.82 -2.90
C PRO A 96 4.25 -2.26 -1.48
N LEU A 97 4.96 -2.91 -0.55
CA LEU A 97 5.22 -2.37 0.78
C LEU A 97 6.14 -1.15 0.74
N ILE A 98 7.27 -1.24 0.03
CA ILE A 98 8.21 -0.11 -0.15
C ILE A 98 7.48 1.07 -0.81
N LEU A 99 6.70 0.79 -1.86
CA LEU A 99 5.93 1.81 -2.56
C LEU A 99 4.91 2.48 -1.62
N SER A 100 4.22 1.71 -0.77
CA SER A 100 3.27 2.24 0.21
C SER A 100 3.94 3.18 1.21
N VAL A 101 5.13 2.82 1.72
CA VAL A 101 5.91 3.67 2.63
C VAL A 101 6.32 4.98 1.95
N ALA A 102 6.79 4.91 0.70
CA ALA A 102 7.13 6.10 -0.07
C ALA A 102 5.91 7.02 -0.28
N PHE A 103 4.75 6.47 -0.62
CA PHE A 103 3.51 7.24 -0.73
C PHE A 103 3.11 7.90 0.59
N MET A 104 3.23 7.18 1.71
CA MET A 104 2.93 7.73 3.03
C MET A 104 3.82 8.93 3.36
N ALA A 105 5.12 8.86 3.06
CA ALA A 105 6.05 9.99 3.25
C ALA A 105 5.65 11.20 2.40
N VAL A 106 5.34 11.00 1.11
CA VAL A 106 4.89 12.08 0.22
C VAL A 106 3.59 12.71 0.70
N LYS A 107 2.62 11.91 1.16
CA LYS A 107 1.35 12.43 1.69
C LYS A 107 1.53 13.18 3.00
N LEU A 108 2.42 12.73 3.87
CA LEU A 108 2.76 13.45 5.10
C LEU A 108 3.38 14.82 4.78
N MET A 109 4.34 14.88 3.84
CA MET A 109 4.92 16.14 3.40
C MET A 109 3.84 17.07 2.79
N ALA A 110 2.98 16.54 1.93
CA ALA A 110 1.89 17.30 1.34
C ALA A 110 0.91 17.84 2.40
N LEU A 111 0.58 17.04 3.43
CA LEU A 111 -0.27 17.45 4.54
C LEU A 111 0.36 18.62 5.30
N VAL A 112 1.66 18.53 5.64
CA VAL A 112 2.38 19.61 6.31
C VAL A 112 2.37 20.89 5.48
N ILE A 113 2.63 20.79 4.17
CA ILE A 113 2.61 21.95 3.26
C ILE A 113 1.23 22.61 3.24
N VAL A 114 0.15 21.84 3.17
CA VAL A 114 -1.22 22.36 3.16
C VAL A 114 -1.57 23.00 4.51
N LEU A 115 -1.20 22.39 5.64
CA LEU A 115 -1.41 22.97 6.97
C LEU A 115 -0.58 24.25 7.20
N VAL A 116 0.64 24.32 6.67
CA VAL A 116 1.42 25.57 6.69
C VAL A 116 0.72 26.63 5.85
N THR A 117 0.10 26.25 4.74
CA THR A 117 -0.62 27.17 3.84
C THR A 117 -1.93 27.70 4.45
N THR A 118 -2.63 26.92 5.28
CA THR A 118 -3.81 27.42 5.99
C THR A 118 -3.47 28.51 7.01
N VAL A 119 -2.30 28.38 7.67
CA VAL A 119 -1.82 29.34 8.67
C VAL A 119 -1.15 30.55 8.01
N PHE A 120 -0.29 30.30 7.02
CA PHE A 120 0.52 31.30 6.30
C PHE A 120 0.19 31.27 4.80
N PRO A 121 -0.89 31.95 4.37
CA PRO A 121 -1.38 31.89 2.99
C PRO A 121 -0.46 32.56 1.96
N ASN A 122 0.42 33.47 2.39
CA ASN A 122 1.34 34.21 1.52
C ASN A 122 2.60 33.40 1.14
N ASN A 123 2.46 32.09 0.97
CA ASN A 123 3.54 31.21 0.54
C ASN A 123 3.35 30.79 -0.94
N PRO A 124 4.37 30.23 -1.62
CA PRO A 124 4.26 29.88 -3.04
C PRO A 124 3.10 28.92 -3.36
N VAL A 125 2.77 28.01 -2.44
CA VAL A 125 1.67 27.06 -2.59
C VAL A 125 0.32 27.74 -2.42
N GLY A 126 0.20 28.67 -1.46
CA GLY A 126 -0.99 29.50 -1.29
C GLY A 126 -1.27 30.38 -2.51
N HIS A 127 -0.23 31.01 -3.07
CA HIS A 127 -0.34 31.74 -4.34
C HIS A 127 -0.73 30.85 -5.51
N TYR A 128 -0.17 29.64 -5.59
CA TYR A 128 -0.57 28.66 -6.61
C TYR A 128 -2.05 28.29 -6.46
N ILE A 129 -2.54 28.01 -5.24
CA ILE A 129 -3.94 27.65 -5.02
C ILE A 129 -4.86 28.84 -5.32
N MET A 130 -4.49 30.06 -4.92
CA MET A 130 -5.25 31.27 -5.27
C MET A 130 -5.26 31.57 -6.76
N SER A 131 -4.25 31.12 -7.52
CA SER A 131 -4.22 31.27 -8.98
C SER A 131 -5.18 30.32 -9.70
N LEU A 132 -5.76 29.35 -8.99
CA LEU A 132 -6.74 28.45 -9.54
C LEU A 132 -8.08 29.18 -9.68
N GLU A 133 -8.65 29.15 -10.89
CA GLU A 133 -9.83 29.92 -11.32
C GLU A 133 -11.08 29.73 -10.43
N TYR A 134 -11.11 28.67 -9.62
CA TYR A 134 -12.21 28.30 -8.73
C TYR A 134 -12.09 28.85 -7.30
N VAL A 135 -11.01 29.55 -6.95
CA VAL A 135 -10.86 30.20 -5.64
C VAL A 135 -11.13 31.69 -5.83
N ASP A 136 -12.32 32.14 -5.41
CA ASP A 136 -12.57 33.58 -5.20
C ASP A 136 -11.42 34.08 -4.32
N GLY A 137 -10.59 35.00 -4.81
CA GLY A 137 -9.29 35.39 -4.24
C GLY A 137 -9.29 35.92 -2.80
N ASP A 138 -10.38 35.72 -2.07
CA ASP A 138 -10.51 35.88 -0.64
C ASP A 138 -9.73 34.79 0.15
N LEU A 139 -9.16 35.22 1.27
CA LEU A 139 -8.42 34.39 2.22
C LEU A 139 -9.31 33.32 2.86
N THR A 140 -10.60 33.60 3.05
CA THR A 140 -11.55 32.65 3.64
C THR A 140 -11.75 31.45 2.72
N SER A 141 -11.96 31.70 1.42
CA SER A 141 -12.10 30.68 0.38
C SER A 141 -10.85 29.82 0.27
N LEU A 142 -9.66 30.43 0.27
CA LEU A 142 -8.39 29.69 0.27
C LEU A 142 -8.29 28.73 1.48
N ARG A 143 -8.59 29.22 2.69
CA ARG A 143 -8.53 28.40 3.91
C ARG A 143 -9.51 27.23 3.85
N PHE A 144 -10.71 27.46 3.33
CA PHE A 144 -11.71 26.40 3.14
C PHE A 144 -11.22 25.32 2.17
N VAL A 145 -10.70 25.72 1.01
CA VAL A 145 -10.14 24.79 0.01
C VAL A 145 -8.96 24.01 0.56
N CYS A 146 -8.03 24.67 1.24
CA CYS A 146 -6.90 23.99 1.90
C CYS A 146 -7.37 23.01 2.98
N GLY A 147 -8.39 23.37 3.76
CA GLY A 147 -9.02 22.48 4.74
C GLY A 147 -9.63 21.24 4.08
N ALA A 148 -10.36 21.41 2.98
CA ALA A 148 -10.91 20.30 2.21
C ALA A 148 -9.83 19.38 1.64
N ILE A 149 -8.75 19.95 1.07
CA ILE A 149 -7.60 19.19 0.58
C ILE A 149 -6.95 18.40 1.73
N ALA A 150 -6.77 19.01 2.90
CA ALA A 150 -6.20 18.34 4.07
C ALA A 150 -7.03 17.14 4.50
N VAL A 151 -8.37 17.28 4.54
CA VAL A 151 -9.28 16.16 4.86
C VAL A 151 -9.12 15.02 3.86
N VAL A 152 -9.07 15.32 2.56
CA VAL A 152 -8.85 14.30 1.52
C VAL A 152 -7.50 13.60 1.71
N ILE A 153 -6.43 14.34 2.01
CA ILE A 153 -5.11 13.76 2.27
C ILE A 153 -5.15 12.81 3.47
N VAL A 154 -5.82 13.18 4.57
CA VAL A 154 -5.97 12.35 5.77
C VAL A 154 -6.75 11.06 5.46
N LEU A 155 -7.83 11.15 4.69
CA LEU A 155 -8.60 9.97 4.28
C LEU A 155 -7.75 9.03 3.42
N VAL A 156 -7.02 9.57 2.44
CA VAL A 156 -6.11 8.77 1.62
C VAL A 156 -5.01 8.13 2.46
N PHE A 157 -4.45 8.86 3.43
CA PHE A 157 -3.44 8.35 4.34
C PHE A 157 -3.95 7.15 5.17
N ALA A 158 -5.19 7.23 5.67
CA ALA A 158 -5.82 6.12 6.37
C ALA A 158 -5.99 4.88 5.47
N VAL A 159 -6.42 5.07 4.22
CA VAL A 159 -6.59 3.98 3.24
C VAL A 159 -5.25 3.32 2.91
N VAL A 160 -4.20 4.11 2.67
CA VAL A 160 -2.84 3.58 2.39
C VAL A 160 -2.29 2.84 3.60
N THR A 161 -2.49 3.37 4.81
CA THR A 161 -2.09 2.69 6.05
C THR A 161 -2.78 1.35 6.21
N TRP A 162 -4.09 1.31 5.96
CA TRP A 162 -4.88 0.08 6.01
C TRP A 162 -4.40 -0.95 4.99
N PHE A 163 -4.16 -0.52 3.74
CA PHE A 163 -3.61 -1.37 2.69
C PHE A 163 -2.24 -1.93 3.07
N MET A 164 -1.32 -1.06 3.51
CA MET A 164 0.04 -1.44 3.94
C MET A 164 -0.01 -2.47 5.06
N ARG A 165 -0.88 -2.27 6.06
CA ARG A 165 -1.05 -3.20 7.19
C ARG A 165 -1.50 -4.58 6.72
N ILE A 166 -2.47 -4.66 5.80
CA ILE A 166 -2.94 -5.94 5.25
C ILE A 166 -1.82 -6.65 4.50
N THR A 167 -1.11 -5.94 3.63
CA THR A 167 -0.01 -6.49 2.85
C THR A 167 1.13 -6.99 3.76
N PHE A 168 1.45 -6.23 4.83
CA PHE A 168 2.46 -6.62 5.81
C PHE A 168 2.07 -7.88 6.60
N LEU A 169 0.81 -8.00 7.02
CA LEU A 169 0.32 -9.22 7.68
C LEU A 169 0.40 -10.44 6.74
N CYS A 170 0.11 -10.26 5.46
CA CYS A 170 0.22 -11.33 4.48
C CYS A 170 1.69 -11.71 4.20
N TYR A 171 2.58 -10.71 4.15
CA TYR A 171 4.03 -10.92 4.04
C TYR A 171 4.56 -11.74 5.22
N ARG A 172 4.21 -11.36 6.45
CA ARG A 172 4.62 -12.10 7.65
C ARG A 172 4.09 -13.53 7.64
N TYR A 173 2.81 -13.70 7.29
CA TYR A 173 2.22 -15.04 7.16
C TYR A 173 2.97 -15.94 6.18
N PHE A 174 3.34 -15.44 5.00
CA PHE A 174 4.11 -16.24 4.03
C PHE A 174 5.54 -16.50 4.48
N THR A 175 6.19 -15.53 5.14
CA THR A 175 7.53 -15.71 5.72
C THR A 175 7.52 -16.84 6.74
N ASP A 176 6.60 -16.78 7.72
CA ASP A 176 6.51 -17.77 8.80
C ASP A 176 6.12 -19.16 8.25
N LEU A 177 5.25 -19.21 7.24
CA LEU A 177 4.84 -20.45 6.58
C LEU A 177 6.00 -21.08 5.79
N ASN A 178 6.79 -20.28 5.09
CA ASN A 178 7.91 -20.76 4.29
C ASN A 178 9.08 -21.20 5.18
N GLU A 179 9.34 -20.50 6.30
CA GLU A 179 10.29 -20.95 7.32
C GLU A 179 9.88 -22.29 7.93
N TYR A 180 8.60 -22.45 8.29
CA TYR A 180 8.07 -23.71 8.78
C TYR A 180 8.26 -24.86 7.76
N ARG A 181 7.95 -24.62 6.48
CA ARG A 181 8.15 -25.60 5.40
C ARG A 181 9.61 -25.98 5.23
N ALA A 182 10.53 -25.02 5.29
CA ALA A 182 11.97 -25.27 5.18
C ALA A 182 12.47 -26.18 6.32
N ASN A 183 12.02 -25.93 7.54
CA ASN A 183 12.39 -26.75 8.71
C ASN A 183 11.91 -28.20 8.60
N LEU A 184 10.74 -28.45 7.98
CA LEU A 184 10.25 -29.80 7.74
C LEU A 184 11.12 -30.59 6.73
N VAL A 185 11.64 -29.92 5.70
CA VAL A 185 12.51 -30.55 4.70
C VAL A 185 13.86 -30.91 5.30
N VAL A 186 14.46 -30.02 6.09
CA VAL A 186 15.74 -30.31 6.77
C VAL A 186 15.58 -31.43 7.80
N GLY A 187 14.46 -31.44 8.54
CA GLY A 187 14.19 -32.49 9.52
C GLY A 187 14.01 -33.89 8.90
N SER A 188 13.47 -34.00 7.68
CA SER A 188 13.30 -35.29 7.02
C SER A 188 14.61 -35.87 6.48
N GLU A 189 15.57 -35.05 6.06
CA GLU A 189 16.90 -35.50 5.64
C GLU A 189 17.69 -36.11 6.78
N VAL A 190 17.57 -35.57 8.01
CA VAL A 190 18.28 -36.06 9.19
C VAL A 190 17.77 -37.42 9.68
N VAL A 191 16.48 -37.73 9.45
CA VAL A 191 15.87 -39.00 9.87
C VAL A 191 16.13 -40.13 8.84
N GLY A 192 16.50 -39.78 7.61
CA GLY A 192 16.73 -40.73 6.51
C GLY A 192 18.16 -41.26 6.38
N ALA A 193 19.11 -40.81 7.20
CA ALA A 193 20.52 -41.20 7.20
C ALA A 193 20.87 -42.07 8.40
#